data_AF-A0A8T6ZDH1-F1
#
_entry.id   AF-A0A8T6ZDH1-F1
#
_cell.length_a   1.000
_cell.length_b   1.000
_cell.length_c   1.000
_cell.angle_alpha   90.00
_cell.angle_beta   90.00
_cell.angle_gamma   90.00
#
_symmetry.space_group_name_H-M   'P 1'
#
loop_
_entity.id
_entity.type
_entity.pdbx_description
1 polymer ?
#
loop_
_entity_poly.entity_id
_entity_poly.type
_entity_poly.pdbx_seq_one_letter_code
_entity_poly.pdbx_strand_id
1 'polypeptide(L)'
;MINMLLHPDGSGGALQESRRMFEVDVSLLTHESKRVRLRDAGGEHGLVAVGVGRAGGRGFQLLHRFAALSERLDAAGVNLVFVYPAQSARHVQDALSVMAARYRNKPCLLLDEAGLFFGDTLPPQRHSVMRFDRHMACVETLEIDARETDWDSRLGEFLAGVLADSA
;
A
#
# COMPACT_ATOMS: atom_id res chain seq x y z
N MET A 1 -0.05 -22.19 -58.40
CA MET A 1 1.15 -23.01 -58.17
C MET A 1 2.08 -22.25 -57.23
N ILE A 2 2.47 -22.90 -56.11
CA ILE A 2 3.76 -22.76 -55.38
C ILE A 2 4.02 -21.38 -54.74
N ASN A 3 3.77 -21.18 -53.43
CA ASN A 3 4.57 -21.53 -52.24
C ASN A 3 5.77 -20.58 -51.99
N MET A 4 5.61 -19.73 -50.94
CA MET A 4 6.48 -19.57 -49.76
C MET A 4 7.98 -19.32 -49.97
N LEU A 5 8.52 -18.21 -49.40
CA LEU A 5 9.54 -18.23 -48.33
C LEU A 5 10.10 -16.81 -47.99
N LEU A 6 10.34 -16.61 -46.67
CA LEU A 6 11.31 -15.71 -45.99
C LEU A 6 10.90 -14.23 -45.85
N HIS A 7 10.81 -13.58 -44.67
CA HIS A 7 11.12 -13.88 -43.27
C HIS A 7 10.31 -12.90 -42.38
N PRO A 8 10.03 -13.25 -41.10
CA PRO A 8 9.53 -12.33 -40.10
C PRO A 8 10.69 -11.63 -39.38
N ASP A 9 10.79 -10.31 -39.53
CA ASP A 9 11.63 -9.40 -38.74
C ASP A 9 10.77 -8.14 -38.55
N GLY A 10 10.54 -7.56 -37.39
CA GLY A 10 11.09 -7.68 -36.06
C GLY A 10 10.42 -6.59 -35.22
N SER A 11 10.67 -6.58 -33.91
CA SER A 11 10.04 -5.74 -32.87
C SER A 11 8.75 -6.35 -32.31
N GLY A 12 8.79 -7.18 -31.26
CA GLY A 12 9.58 -6.93 -30.05
C GLY A 12 8.98 -5.77 -29.26
N GLY A 13 7.70 -5.91 -28.91
CA GLY A 13 6.94 -5.01 -28.05
C GLY A 13 6.34 -5.75 -26.86
N ALA A 14 7.09 -6.68 -26.29
CA ALA A 14 6.91 -7.07 -24.90
C ALA A 14 7.32 -5.88 -24.03
N LEU A 15 6.42 -4.93 -23.86
CA LEU A 15 6.35 -4.05 -22.70
C LEU A 15 5.02 -4.42 -22.06
N GLN A 16 4.95 -5.65 -21.53
CA GLN A 16 5.05 -5.79 -20.08
C GLN A 16 4.07 -4.82 -19.46
N GLU A 17 2.79 -5.23 -19.45
CA GLU A 17 1.88 -4.92 -18.36
C GLU A 17 2.69 -5.13 -17.09
N SER A 18 3.36 -4.07 -16.66
CA SER A 18 3.89 -3.93 -15.33
C SER A 18 2.66 -3.67 -14.48
N ARG A 19 1.75 -4.65 -14.44
CA ARG A 19 1.01 -4.99 -13.24
C ARG A 19 2.12 -5.12 -12.23
N ARG A 20 2.40 -4.03 -11.51
CA ARG A 20 3.18 -4.09 -10.28
C ARG A 20 2.36 -5.02 -9.41
N MET A 21 2.69 -6.30 -9.49
CA MET A 21 2.05 -7.34 -8.74
C MET A 21 2.71 -7.24 -7.37
N PHE A 22 2.28 -6.23 -6.62
CA PHE A 22 2.59 -6.10 -5.23
C PHE A 22 2.14 -7.40 -4.56
N GLU A 23 3.12 -8.14 -4.04
CA GLU A 23 2.88 -9.50 -3.60
C GLU A 23 2.14 -9.45 -2.27
N VAL A 24 0.85 -9.77 -2.28
CA VAL A 24 0.00 -9.76 -1.06
C VAL A 24 0.35 -10.86 -0.05
N ASP A 25 1.24 -11.77 -0.43
CA ASP A 25 1.84 -12.79 0.44
C ASP A 25 3.15 -12.34 1.10
N VAL A 26 3.57 -11.08 0.89
CA VAL A 26 4.76 -10.55 1.56
C VAL A 26 4.62 -10.58 3.06
N SER A 27 5.69 -11.03 3.71
CA SER A 27 5.82 -10.99 5.17
C SER A 27 6.18 -9.57 5.60
N LEU A 28 5.26 -8.94 6.31
CA LEU A 28 5.41 -7.60 6.88
C LEU A 28 5.54 -7.71 8.40
N LEU A 29 6.30 -6.80 9.00
CA LEU A 29 6.42 -6.71 10.45
C LEU A 29 5.45 -5.68 11.01
N THR A 30 4.66 -6.06 12.02
CA THR A 30 3.85 -5.09 12.76
C THR A 30 4.72 -4.22 13.66
N HIS A 31 4.11 -3.17 14.21
CA HIS A 31 4.68 -2.34 15.28
C HIS A 31 5.17 -3.14 16.51
N GLU A 32 4.66 -4.37 16.75
CA GLU A 32 5.13 -5.28 17.80
C GLU A 32 6.18 -6.29 17.32
N SER A 33 6.76 -6.08 16.13
CA SER A 33 7.70 -7.01 15.48
C SER A 33 7.11 -8.41 15.24
N LYS A 34 5.79 -8.52 15.10
CA LYS A 34 5.12 -9.76 14.68
C LYS A 34 5.09 -9.81 13.16
N ARG A 35 5.44 -10.95 12.57
CA ARG A 35 5.31 -11.15 11.12
C ARG A 35 3.86 -11.45 10.79
N VAL A 36 3.30 -10.67 9.89
CA VAL A 36 1.94 -10.81 9.36
C VAL A 36 2.00 -10.70 7.85
N ARG A 37 1.14 -11.41 7.13
CA ARG A 37 1.01 -11.19 5.69
C ARG A 37 0.07 -10.02 5.46
N LEU A 38 0.20 -9.35 4.32
CA LEU A 38 -0.71 -8.26 3.97
C LEU A 38 -2.18 -8.72 3.98
N ARG A 39 -2.44 -9.95 3.53
CA ARG A 39 -3.78 -10.57 3.58
C ARG A 39 -4.34 -10.74 5.00
N ASP A 40 -3.48 -10.97 5.99
CA ASP A 40 -3.92 -11.13 7.39
C ASP A 40 -4.31 -9.78 8.01
N ALA A 41 -3.89 -8.69 7.38
CA ALA A 41 -4.30 -7.34 7.71
C ALA A 41 -5.55 -6.90 6.93
N GLY A 42 -6.14 -7.73 6.07
CA GLY A 42 -7.37 -7.42 5.36
C GLY A 42 -8.56 -7.28 6.29
N GLY A 43 -9.46 -6.33 5.99
CA GLY A 43 -10.79 -6.27 6.58
C GLY A 43 -11.78 -7.20 5.86
N GLU A 44 -13.01 -7.27 6.35
CA GLU A 44 -14.09 -8.10 5.80
C GLU A 44 -14.39 -7.82 4.31
N HIS A 45 -14.29 -6.54 3.92
CA HIS A 45 -14.60 -6.07 2.57
C HIS A 45 -13.35 -5.74 1.74
N GLY A 46 -12.16 -5.79 2.34
CA GLY A 46 -10.90 -5.57 1.66
C GLY A 46 -9.88 -4.79 2.48
N LEU A 47 -8.89 -4.22 1.80
CA LEU A 47 -7.76 -3.54 2.39
C LEU A 47 -7.34 -2.35 1.53
N VAL A 48 -6.98 -1.24 2.15
CA VAL A 48 -6.19 -0.19 1.50
C VAL A 48 -4.80 -0.19 2.10
N ALA A 49 -3.78 -0.43 1.27
CA ALA A 49 -2.39 -0.36 1.68
C ALA A 49 -1.73 0.90 1.13
N VAL A 50 -1.18 1.71 2.02
CA VAL A 50 -0.44 2.92 1.69
C VAL A 50 1.05 2.64 1.94
N GLY A 51 1.80 2.42 0.87
CA GLY A 51 3.24 2.40 0.88
C GLY A 51 3.79 3.80 1.15
N VAL A 52 4.36 4.03 2.32
CA VAL A 52 4.95 5.29 2.76
C VAL A 52 6.42 5.34 2.36
N GLY A 53 6.77 6.24 1.43
CA GLY A 53 8.16 6.46 1.02
C GLY A 53 9.07 6.91 2.18
N ARG A 54 10.40 6.92 1.96
CA ARG A 54 11.40 7.29 2.98
C ARG A 54 11.22 8.71 3.53
N ALA A 55 10.66 9.62 2.74
CA ALA A 55 10.36 10.98 3.15
C ALA A 55 9.00 11.11 3.89
N GLY A 56 8.23 10.03 3.98
CA GLY A 56 6.94 10.02 4.63
C GLY A 56 7.05 10.27 6.14
N GLY A 57 6.03 10.95 6.68
CA GLY A 57 5.96 11.30 8.10
C GLY A 57 5.96 10.10 9.04
N ARG A 58 6.01 10.38 10.34
CA ARG A 58 6.00 9.35 11.39
C ARG A 58 4.68 8.56 11.36
N GLY A 59 4.73 7.26 11.71
CA GLY A 59 3.56 6.38 11.74
C GLY A 59 2.38 6.99 12.48
N PHE A 60 2.61 7.47 13.71
CA PHE A 60 1.57 8.13 14.50
C PHE A 60 0.98 9.38 13.84
N GLN A 61 1.76 10.15 13.06
CA GLN A 61 1.27 11.37 12.40
C GLN A 61 0.29 11.01 11.28
N LEU A 62 0.60 9.98 10.50
CA LEU A 62 -0.28 9.44 9.47
C LEU A 62 -1.53 8.82 10.08
N LEU A 63 -1.38 8.00 11.13
CA LEU A 63 -2.53 7.43 11.86
C LEU A 63 -3.45 8.50 12.43
N HIS A 64 -2.89 9.55 13.04
CA HIS A 64 -3.66 10.65 13.61
C HIS A 64 -4.35 11.48 12.52
N ARG A 65 -3.63 11.82 11.44
CA ARG A 65 -4.16 12.61 10.32
C ARG A 65 -5.34 11.93 9.63
N PHE A 66 -5.24 10.61 9.42
CA PHE A 66 -6.28 9.82 8.76
C PHE A 66 -7.16 9.05 9.74
N ALA A 67 -7.25 9.49 11.01
CA ALA A 67 -8.00 8.75 12.03
C ALA A 67 -9.48 8.61 11.71
N ALA A 68 -10.15 9.73 11.42
CA ALA A 68 -11.57 9.73 11.10
C ALA A 68 -11.90 8.90 9.85
N LEU A 69 -11.06 8.96 8.81
CA LEU A 69 -11.24 8.16 7.59
C LEU A 69 -10.98 6.67 7.84
N SER A 70 -9.95 6.35 8.63
CA SER A 70 -9.65 4.98 9.01
C SER A 70 -10.78 4.36 9.82
N GLU A 71 -11.40 5.08 10.75
CA GLU A 71 -12.54 4.58 11.52
C GLU A 71 -13.76 4.34 10.63
N ARG A 72 -14.02 5.22 9.66
CA ARG A 72 -15.12 5.06 8.71
C ARG A 72 -14.89 3.88 7.75
N LEU A 73 -13.68 3.72 7.23
CA LEU A 73 -13.31 2.57 6.40
C LEU A 73 -13.41 1.28 7.21
N ASP A 74 -12.95 1.30 8.45
CA ASP A 74 -13.04 0.14 9.34
C ASP A 74 -14.48 -0.24 9.66
N ALA A 75 -15.37 0.75 9.86
CA ALA A 75 -16.81 0.53 10.01
C ALA A 75 -17.46 -0.01 8.72
N ALA A 76 -16.91 0.33 7.55
CA ALA A 76 -17.28 -0.26 6.26
C ALA A 76 -16.53 -1.59 5.97
N GLY A 77 -15.83 -2.15 6.97
CA GLY A 77 -15.10 -3.41 6.88
C GLY A 77 -13.87 -3.39 5.96
N VAL A 78 -13.35 -2.21 5.58
CA VAL A 78 -12.11 -2.04 4.83
C VAL A 78 -11.01 -1.59 5.78
N ASN A 79 -9.97 -2.41 5.97
CA ASN A 79 -8.86 -1.98 6.83
C ASN A 79 -7.91 -1.06 6.07
N LEU A 80 -7.34 -0.06 6.76
CA LEU A 80 -6.32 0.85 6.21
C LEU A 80 -4.97 0.56 6.87
N VAL A 81 -3.98 0.22 6.06
CA VAL A 81 -2.61 -0.06 6.53
C VAL A 81 -1.60 0.87 5.90
N PHE A 82 -0.67 1.35 6.71
CA PHE A 82 0.51 2.06 6.25
C PHE A 82 1.71 1.13 6.30
N VAL A 83 2.28 0.85 5.13
CA VAL A 83 3.48 0.03 4.99
C VAL A 83 4.67 0.95 4.86
N TYR A 84 5.75 0.68 5.59
CA TYR A 84 6.99 1.46 5.56
C TYR A 84 8.16 0.59 5.11
N PRO A 85 9.17 1.14 4.43
CA PRO A 85 10.40 0.41 4.15
C PRO A 85 11.20 0.17 5.45
N ALA A 86 12.01 -0.88 5.49
CA ALA A 86 12.90 -1.23 6.60
C ALA A 86 13.68 -0.04 7.20
N GLN A 87 14.16 0.87 6.35
CA GLN A 87 14.93 2.07 6.73
C GLN A 87 14.11 3.05 7.60
N SER A 88 12.79 2.99 7.48
CA SER A 88 11.83 3.79 8.24
C SER A 88 11.29 3.05 9.47
N ALA A 89 11.90 1.93 9.89
CA ALA A 89 11.48 1.17 11.07
C ALA A 89 11.29 2.04 12.32
N ARG A 90 12.18 3.01 12.54
CA ARG A 90 12.09 3.98 13.63
C ARG A 90 10.79 4.80 13.66
N HIS A 91 10.08 4.91 12.54
CA HIS A 91 8.82 5.63 12.43
C HIS A 91 7.61 4.75 12.74
N VAL A 92 7.75 3.42 12.58
CA VAL A 92 6.73 2.41 12.90
C VAL A 92 6.85 1.93 14.35
N GLN A 93 8.09 1.72 14.81
CA GLN A 93 8.42 1.15 16.12
C GLN A 93 8.63 2.21 17.22
N ASP A 94 8.46 3.49 16.91
CA ASP A 94 8.48 4.54 17.93
C ASP A 94 7.34 4.34 18.94
N ALA A 95 7.58 4.68 20.20
CA ALA A 95 6.62 4.48 21.29
C ALA A 95 5.23 5.09 20.99
N LEU A 96 5.17 6.27 20.34
CA LEU A 96 3.90 6.90 19.99
C LEU A 96 3.18 6.16 18.86
N SER A 97 3.92 5.69 17.85
CA SER A 97 3.37 4.90 16.75
C SER A 97 2.83 3.56 17.24
N VAL A 98 3.57 2.89 18.14
CA VAL A 98 3.16 1.65 18.81
C VAL A 98 1.90 1.88 19.63
N MET A 99 1.84 2.93 20.46
CA MET A 99 0.66 3.24 21.25
C MET A 99 -0.56 3.55 20.38
N ALA A 100 -0.39 4.36 19.33
CA ALA A 100 -1.47 4.71 18.40
C ALA A 100 -2.00 3.48 17.65
N ALA A 101 -1.13 2.58 17.22
CA ALA A 101 -1.54 1.33 16.57
C ALA A 101 -2.25 0.38 17.54
N ARG A 102 -1.75 0.25 18.78
CA ARG A 102 -2.39 -0.55 19.83
C ARG A 102 -3.80 -0.08 20.17
N TYR A 103 -4.03 1.23 20.19
CA TYR A 103 -5.36 1.79 20.45
C TYR A 103 -6.40 1.32 19.43
N ARG A 104 -5.99 1.06 18.18
CA ARG A 104 -6.89 0.55 17.13
C ARG A 104 -7.11 -0.95 17.14
N ASN A 105 -6.33 -1.70 17.95
CA ASN A 105 -6.42 -3.15 18.10
C ASN A 105 -6.42 -3.95 16.78
N LYS A 106 -5.82 -3.38 15.73
CA LYS A 106 -5.75 -3.92 14.36
C LYS A 106 -4.38 -3.60 13.75
N PRO A 107 -3.89 -4.40 12.79
CA PRO A 107 -2.68 -4.07 12.06
C PRO A 107 -2.94 -2.83 11.21
N CYS A 108 -2.39 -1.68 11.60
CA CYS A 108 -2.48 -0.42 10.84
C CYS A 108 -1.10 0.11 10.41
N LEU A 109 -0.03 -0.33 11.08
CA LEU A 109 1.35 0.02 10.77
C LEU A 109 2.14 -1.26 10.51
N LEU A 110 2.71 -1.33 9.31
CA LEU A 110 3.46 -2.46 8.81
C LEU A 110 4.83 -1.99 8.31
N LEU A 111 5.83 -2.85 8.47
CA LEU A 111 7.19 -2.62 8.06
C LEU A 111 7.59 -3.71 7.06
N ASP A 112 7.93 -3.29 5.85
CA ASP A 112 8.52 -4.11 4.82
C ASP A 112 10.03 -4.22 5.07
N GLU A 113 10.40 -5.17 5.93
CA GLU A 113 11.80 -5.48 6.24
C GLU A 113 12.54 -6.05 5.02
N ALA A 114 11.86 -6.87 4.22
CA ALA A 114 12.44 -7.56 3.08
C ALA A 114 12.54 -6.67 1.81
N GLY A 115 11.85 -5.53 1.79
CA GLY A 115 11.80 -4.64 0.62
C GLY A 115 10.96 -5.19 -0.54
N LEU A 116 10.15 -6.23 -0.28
CA LEU A 116 9.37 -6.93 -1.30
C LEU A 116 8.04 -6.23 -1.60
N PHE A 117 7.49 -5.49 -0.64
CA PHE A 117 6.23 -4.75 -0.81
C PHE A 117 6.42 -3.49 -1.65
N PHE A 118 7.57 -2.82 -1.57
CA PHE A 118 7.86 -1.68 -2.45
C PHE A 118 8.53 -2.11 -3.76
N GLY A 119 9.15 -3.29 -3.78
CA GLY A 119 10.05 -3.74 -4.85
C GLY A 119 11.27 -2.82 -5.01
N ASP A 120 12.10 -3.08 -6.03
CA ASP A 120 13.26 -2.24 -6.37
C ASP A 120 12.89 -0.85 -6.93
N THR A 121 11.62 -0.62 -7.26
CA THR A 121 11.19 0.46 -8.15
C THR A 121 10.45 1.62 -7.51
N LEU A 122 10.11 1.59 -6.23
CA LEU A 122 9.39 2.71 -5.62
C LEU A 122 10.36 3.85 -5.26
N PRO A 123 10.27 5.02 -5.93
CA PRO A 123 11.15 6.13 -5.62
C PRO A 123 10.94 6.54 -4.16
N PRO A 124 12.01 6.83 -3.40
CA PRO A 124 11.93 7.11 -1.96
C PRO A 124 11.05 8.30 -1.58
N GLN A 125 10.61 9.07 -2.57
CA GLN A 125 9.82 10.29 -2.44
C GLN A 125 8.36 10.09 -2.87
N ARG A 126 7.93 8.88 -3.24
CA ARG A 126 6.54 8.60 -3.62
C ARG A 126 5.85 7.71 -2.61
N HIS A 127 4.57 7.99 -2.41
CA HIS A 127 3.62 7.12 -1.78
C HIS A 127 2.93 6.27 -2.85
N SER A 128 2.79 4.97 -2.59
CA SER A 128 1.99 4.10 -3.44
C SER A 128 0.79 3.62 -2.64
N VAL A 129 -0.40 4.03 -3.05
CA VAL A 129 -1.66 3.61 -2.44
C VAL A 129 -2.23 2.51 -3.29
N MET A 130 -2.69 1.43 -2.67
CA MET A 130 -3.28 0.29 -3.35
C MET A 130 -4.56 -0.08 -2.63
N ARG A 131 -5.64 -0.22 -3.38
CA ARG A 131 -6.89 -0.79 -2.91
C ARG A 131 -6.95 -2.25 -3.32
N PHE A 132 -7.25 -3.09 -2.34
CA PHE A 132 -7.53 -4.50 -2.51
C PHE A 132 -8.99 -4.78 -2.15
N ASP A 133 -9.64 -5.64 -2.91
CA ASP A 133 -10.97 -6.14 -2.56
C ASP A 133 -10.89 -7.27 -1.52
N ARG A 134 -12.05 -7.83 -1.15
CA ARG A 134 -12.16 -8.96 -0.22
C ARG A 134 -11.34 -10.19 -0.60
N HIS A 135 -11.06 -10.40 -1.89
CA HIS A 135 -10.22 -11.49 -2.39
C HIS A 135 -8.73 -11.14 -2.43
N MET A 136 -8.35 -9.98 -1.90
CA MET A 136 -6.99 -9.45 -1.95
C MET A 136 -6.47 -9.25 -3.39
N ALA A 137 -7.35 -9.07 -4.37
CA ALA A 137 -6.93 -8.64 -5.70
C ALA A 137 -6.80 -7.11 -5.69
N CYS A 138 -5.70 -6.62 -6.27
CA CYS A 138 -5.51 -5.18 -6.41
C CYS A 138 -6.53 -4.65 -7.43
N VAL A 139 -7.46 -3.82 -6.94
CA VAL A 139 -8.51 -3.19 -7.73
C VAL A 139 -8.01 -1.87 -8.31
N GLU A 140 -7.28 -1.12 -7.50
CA GLU A 140 -6.86 0.24 -7.85
C GLU A 140 -5.50 0.55 -7.24
N THR A 141 -4.69 1.33 -7.95
CA THR A 141 -3.41 1.83 -7.46
C THR A 141 -3.29 3.31 -7.79
N LEU A 142 -2.85 4.10 -6.82
CA LEU A 142 -2.59 5.52 -6.95
C LEU A 142 -1.16 5.81 -6.46
N GLU A 143 -0.36 6.45 -7.29
CA GLU A 143 0.95 6.97 -6.87
C GLU A 143 0.82 8.47 -6.56
N ILE A 144 1.30 8.88 -5.39
CA ILE A 144 1.28 10.27 -4.92
C ILE A 144 2.71 10.68 -4.59
N ASP A 145 3.16 11.84 -5.05
CA ASP A 145 4.48 12.35 -4.64
C ASP A 145 4.42 12.91 -3.22
N ALA A 146 5.27 12.43 -2.33
CA ALA A 146 5.37 12.89 -0.94
C ALA A 146 5.84 14.36 -0.83
N ARG A 147 6.40 14.91 -1.91
CA ARG A 147 6.83 16.31 -2.00
C ARG A 147 5.72 17.27 -2.41
N GLU A 148 4.64 16.76 -3.00
CA GLU A 148 3.46 17.58 -3.33
C GLU A 148 2.85 18.11 -2.03
N THR A 149 2.50 19.39 -1.96
CA THR A 149 2.00 19.98 -0.70
C THR A 149 0.60 19.44 -0.35
N ASP A 150 -0.11 18.95 -1.35
CA ASP A 150 -1.48 18.43 -1.34
C ASP A 150 -1.54 16.89 -1.28
N TRP A 151 -0.41 16.21 -1.04
CA TRP A 151 -0.35 14.73 -1.00
C TRP A 151 -1.39 14.13 -0.04
N ASP A 152 -1.61 14.78 1.11
CA ASP A 152 -2.56 14.30 2.11
C ASP A 152 -4.02 14.49 1.68
N SER A 153 -4.30 15.55 0.92
CA SER A 153 -5.63 15.82 0.38
C SER A 153 -5.95 14.80 -0.71
N ARG A 154 -5.01 14.51 -1.62
CA ARG A 154 -5.17 13.47 -2.65
C ARG A 154 -5.35 12.08 -2.05
N LEU A 155 -4.60 11.76 -0.99
CA LEU A 155 -4.78 10.50 -0.26
C LEU A 155 -6.16 10.45 0.43
N GLY A 156 -6.58 11.56 1.05
CA GLY A 156 -7.89 11.68 1.68
C GLY A 156 -9.05 11.49 0.70
N GLU A 157 -8.96 12.11 -0.49
CA GLU A 157 -9.94 11.96 -1.57
C GLU A 157 -10.01 10.51 -2.06
N PHE A 158 -8.86 9.86 -2.26
CA PHE A 158 -8.83 8.44 -2.62
C PHE A 158 -9.54 7.58 -1.56
N LEU A 159 -9.20 7.75 -0.28
CA LEU A 159 -9.82 7.01 0.82
C LEU A 159 -11.33 7.27 0.94
N ALA A 160 -11.77 8.51 0.68
CA ALA A 160 -13.18 8.86 0.64
C ALA A 160 -13.91 8.20 -0.53
N GLY A 161 -13.26 8.10 -1.70
CA GLY A 161 -13.77 7.35 -2.86
C GLY A 161 -13.93 5.87 -2.55
N VAL A 162 -12.92 5.25 -1.92
CA VAL A 162 -13.01 3.85 -1.46
C VAL A 162 -14.18 3.64 -0.52
N LEU A 163 -14.38 4.57 0.42
CA LEU A 163 -15.49 4.50 1.35
C LEU A 163 -16.85 4.62 0.64
N ALA A 164 -16.97 5.51 -0.34
CA ALA A 164 -18.21 5.69 -1.11
C ALA A 164 -18.56 4.43 -1.93
N ASP A 165 -17.56 3.72 -2.44
CA ASP A 165 -17.76 2.45 -3.15
C ASP A 165 -18.06 1.26 -2.23
N SER A 166 -17.74 1.38 -0.93
CA SER A 166 -17.89 0.30 0.06
C SER A 166 -19.12 0.48 0.96
N ALA A 167 -19.82 1.61 0.83
CA ALA A 167 -21.06 1.95 1.54
C ALA A 167 -22.29 1.50 0.75
#